data_AF-A0A0M3JYJ8-F1
#
_entry.id   AF-A0A0M3JYJ8-F1
#
_cell.length_a   1.000
_cell.length_b   1.000
_cell.length_c   1.000
_cell.angle_alpha   90.00
_cell.angle_beta   90.00
_cell.angle_gamma   90.00
#
_symmetry.space_group_name_H-M   'P 1'
#
loop_
_entity.id
_entity.type
_entity.pdbx_description
1 polymer ?
#
loop_
_entity_poly.entity_id
_entity_poly.type
_entity_poly.pdbx_seq_one_letter_code
_entity_poly.pdbx_strand_id
1 'polypeptide(L)'
;MFNAGCFSLPYAWRLGGLWVSFVLSFVIAGFNWYGNHILVKSSQHLAKKSERSSLDYGHFAKKILPVENKLETPDDFLNNFGVLPTTMILCAVFMVAIGFYGYTAFGDKTQAAITMNVPKEGLYSTINVFLMLQSMLGHSIAMYVILDMFFNGFRRKFAYRFPNCPKIVVDKGFRIFWVMVTFLMAVSVPHLEIMIPLVGVTSGTLCALIYPPIFEMITFWNDWKVLFDIFFRYLYCVISSLLP
;
A
#
# COMPACT_ATOMS: atom_id res chain seq x y z
N MET A 1 -3.77 4.96 -6.97
CA MET A 1 -2.90 6.09 -7.38
C MET A 1 -1.92 5.56 -8.41
N PHE A 2 -2.01 6.01 -9.67
CA PHE A 2 -0.99 5.71 -10.67
C PHE A 2 0.27 6.52 -10.32
N ASN A 3 1.22 5.89 -9.62
CA ASN A 3 2.45 6.52 -9.16
C ASN A 3 3.67 5.95 -9.91
N ALA A 4 4.88 6.40 -9.57
CA ALA A 4 6.15 6.05 -10.24
C ALA A 4 6.32 4.55 -10.54
N GLY A 5 5.85 3.66 -9.65
CA GLY A 5 5.89 2.20 -9.86
C GLY A 5 5.09 1.70 -11.07
N CYS A 6 4.02 2.38 -11.47
CA CYS A 6 3.27 2.04 -12.68
C CYS A 6 4.05 2.43 -13.95
N PHE A 7 4.83 3.50 -13.89
CA PHE A 7 5.62 3.98 -15.02
C PHE A 7 6.92 3.20 -15.23
N SER A 8 7.33 2.42 -14.24
CA SER A 8 8.45 1.46 -14.32
C SER A 8 8.02 0.04 -14.67
N LEU A 9 6.72 -0.24 -14.84
CA LEU A 9 6.21 -1.57 -15.22
C LEU A 9 6.86 -2.12 -16.51
N PRO A 10 6.96 -1.34 -17.61
CA PRO A 10 7.62 -1.82 -18.83
C PRO A 10 9.08 -2.20 -18.61
N TYR A 11 9.77 -1.47 -17.73
CA TYR A 11 11.16 -1.76 -17.36
C TYR A 11 11.28 -3.05 -16.55
N ALA A 12 10.34 -3.30 -15.62
CA ALA A 12 10.28 -4.56 -14.89
C ALA A 12 10.04 -5.76 -15.82
N TRP A 13 9.18 -5.57 -16.83
CA TRP A 13 8.88 -6.60 -17.83
C TRP A 13 10.07 -6.92 -18.73
N ARG A 14 10.92 -5.91 -19.02
CA ARG A 14 12.20 -6.10 -19.69
C ARG A 14 13.15 -6.96 -18.88
N LEU A 15 13.25 -6.73 -17.57
CA LEU A 15 14.17 -7.48 -16.70
C LEU A 15 13.69 -8.92 -16.44
N GLY A 16 12.38 -9.13 -16.28
CA GLY A 16 11.79 -10.44 -16.00
C GLY A 16 11.54 -11.29 -17.25
N GLY A 17 11.46 -10.69 -18.43
CA GLY A 17 10.99 -11.32 -19.66
C GLY A 17 9.46 -11.33 -19.76
N LEU A 18 8.94 -11.28 -20.99
CA LEU A 18 7.52 -11.06 -21.28
C LEU A 18 6.59 -12.10 -20.63
N TRP A 19 6.87 -13.39 -20.86
CA TRP A 19 6.04 -14.49 -20.37
C TRP A 19 6.12 -14.67 -18.86
N VAL A 20 7.32 -14.58 -18.30
CA VAL A 20 7.54 -14.70 -16.85
C VAL A 20 6.85 -13.55 -16.13
N SER A 21 7.00 -12.31 -16.62
CA SER A 21 6.37 -11.13 -16.02
C SER A 21 4.84 -11.18 -16.11
N PHE A 22 4.29 -11.72 -17.20
CA PHE A 22 2.85 -11.92 -17.35
C PHE A 22 2.30 -12.90 -16.30
N VAL A 23 2.90 -14.09 -16.20
CA VAL A 23 2.48 -15.11 -15.21
C VAL A 23 2.67 -14.60 -13.78
N LEU A 24 3.82 -13.98 -13.49
CA LEU A 24 4.14 -13.46 -12.17
C LEU A 24 3.20 -12.33 -11.76
N SER A 25 2.74 -11.50 -12.69
CA SER A 25 1.76 -10.45 -12.42
C SER A 25 0.43 -11.00 -11.89
N PHE A 26 -0.06 -12.13 -12.43
CA PHE A 26 -1.26 -12.79 -11.92
C PHE A 26 -1.05 -13.39 -10.53
N VAL A 27 0.10 -14.00 -10.28
CA VAL A 27 0.44 -14.55 -8.96
C VAL A 27 0.50 -13.44 -7.92
N ILE A 28 1.21 -12.34 -8.20
CA ILE A 28 1.32 -11.18 -7.32
C ILE A 28 -0.05 -10.53 -7.12
N ALA A 29 -0.86 -10.40 -8.16
CA ALA A 29 -2.23 -9.88 -8.04
C ALA A 29 -3.09 -10.76 -7.13
N GLY A 30 -2.98 -12.09 -7.23
CA GLY A 30 -3.66 -13.05 -6.35
C GLY A 30 -3.23 -12.93 -4.89
N PHE A 31 -1.94 -12.80 -4.61
CA PHE A 31 -1.45 -12.57 -3.25
C PHE A 31 -1.93 -11.23 -2.68
N ASN A 32 -1.83 -10.15 -3.45
CA ASN A 32 -2.31 -8.83 -3.04
C ASN A 32 -3.82 -8.82 -2.80
N TRP A 33 -4.58 -9.51 -3.64
CA TRP A 33 -6.01 -9.71 -3.45
C TRP A 33 -6.31 -10.37 -2.11
N TYR A 34 -5.67 -11.51 -1.87
CA TYR A 34 -5.90 -12.30 -0.67
C TYR A 34 -5.51 -11.51 0.59
N GLY A 35 -4.36 -10.83 0.56
CA GLY A 35 -3.90 -9.95 1.63
C GLY A 35 -4.87 -8.79 1.90
N ASN A 36 -5.42 -8.13 0.88
CA ASN A 36 -6.40 -7.08 1.08
C ASN A 36 -7.75 -7.63 1.59
N HIS A 37 -8.19 -8.78 1.10
CA HIS A 37 -9.42 -9.43 1.53
C HIS A 37 -9.36 -9.81 3.02
N ILE A 38 -8.26 -10.42 3.47
CA ILE A 38 -8.08 -10.81 4.88
C ILE A 38 -7.94 -9.61 5.80
N LEU A 39 -7.25 -8.55 5.33
CA LEU A 39 -7.10 -7.31 6.07
C LEU A 39 -8.45 -6.65 6.32
N VAL A 40 -9.28 -6.52 5.29
CA VAL A 40 -10.60 -5.88 5.39
C VAL A 40 -11.55 -6.72 6.25
N LYS A 41 -11.54 -8.05 6.11
CA LYS A 41 -12.32 -8.94 6.98
C LYS A 41 -11.92 -8.79 8.46
N SER A 42 -10.62 -8.74 8.74
CA SER A 42 -10.09 -8.56 10.09
C SER A 42 -10.45 -7.17 10.64
N SER A 43 -10.37 -6.11 9.83
CA SER A 43 -10.75 -4.77 10.26
C SER A 43 -12.25 -4.64 10.55
N GLN A 44 -13.11 -5.32 9.78
CA GLN A 44 -14.55 -5.38 10.05
C GLN A 44 -14.85 -6.11 11.37
N HIS A 45 -14.15 -7.21 11.63
CA HIS A 45 -14.28 -7.93 12.90
C HIS A 45 -13.84 -7.06 14.09
N LEU A 46 -12.71 -6.35 13.94
CA LEU A 46 -12.22 -5.38 14.93
C LEU A 46 -13.20 -4.22 15.13
N ALA A 47 -13.80 -3.68 14.07
CA ALA A 47 -14.76 -2.59 14.16
C ALA A 47 -16.01 -2.99 14.96
N LYS A 48 -16.59 -4.17 14.66
CA LYS A 48 -17.74 -4.72 15.40
C LYS A 48 -17.41 -5.03 16.87
N LYS A 49 -16.18 -5.47 17.16
CA LYS A 49 -15.70 -5.74 18.52
C LYS A 49 -15.38 -4.46 19.29
N SER A 50 -14.81 -3.45 18.63
CA SER A 50 -14.38 -2.17 19.22
C SER A 50 -15.55 -1.24 19.55
N GLU A 51 -16.69 -1.36 18.88
CA GLU A 51 -17.89 -0.58 19.21
C GLU A 51 -18.45 -0.93 20.61
N ARG A 52 -18.07 -2.09 21.18
CA ARG A 52 -18.36 -2.46 22.57
C ARG A 52 -17.26 -2.10 23.58
N SER A 53 -16.05 -1.74 23.14
CA SER A 53 -14.92 -1.39 24.01
C SER A 53 -14.49 0.05 23.78
N SER A 54 -14.94 0.93 24.69
CA SER A 54 -14.59 2.34 24.74
C SER A 54 -13.07 2.56 24.87
N LEU A 55 -12.37 2.91 23.77
CA LEU A 55 -11.52 4.11 23.63
C LEU A 55 -10.66 4.11 22.33
N ASP A 56 -10.69 5.26 21.65
CA ASP A 56 -9.68 5.89 20.76
C ASP A 56 -9.23 5.15 19.46
N TYR A 57 -9.00 3.84 19.48
CA TYR A 57 -8.57 3.09 18.28
C TYR A 57 -9.69 2.95 17.22
N GLY A 58 -10.95 2.87 17.64
CA GLY A 58 -12.10 2.80 16.74
C GLY A 58 -12.26 4.04 15.86
N HIS A 59 -11.91 5.23 16.36
CA HIS A 59 -11.92 6.47 15.57
C HIS A 59 -10.77 6.50 14.55
N PHE A 60 -9.63 5.91 14.89
CA PHE A 60 -8.50 5.75 13.96
C PHE A 60 -8.84 4.74 12.85
N ALA A 61 -9.44 3.60 13.19
CA ALA A 61 -9.91 2.57 12.27
C ALA A 61 -11.00 3.08 11.30
N LYS A 62 -11.96 3.86 11.80
CA LYS A 62 -13.02 4.46 10.97
C LYS A 62 -12.48 5.55 10.02
N LYS A 63 -11.36 6.20 10.37
CA LYS A 63 -10.67 7.18 9.52
C LYS A 63 -9.82 6.53 8.42
N ILE A 64 -9.33 5.29 8.61
CA ILE A 64 -8.50 4.57 7.61
C ILE A 64 -9.31 3.83 6.54
N LEU A 65 -10.61 3.55 6.77
CA LEU A 65 -11.53 3.00 5.76
C LEU A 65 -12.60 4.03 5.33
N PRO A 66 -12.21 5.23 4.86
CA PRO A 66 -13.17 6.28 4.51
C PRO A 66 -14.05 5.90 3.32
N VAL A 67 -13.65 4.89 2.53
CA VAL A 67 -14.40 4.39 1.38
C VAL A 67 -15.58 3.52 1.83
N GLU A 68 -15.37 2.61 2.76
CA GLU A 68 -16.43 1.71 3.26
C GLU A 68 -17.54 2.51 3.95
N ASN A 69 -17.16 3.49 4.78
CA ASN A 69 -18.12 4.37 5.48
C ASN A 69 -18.91 5.31 4.53
N LYS A 70 -18.57 5.35 3.24
CA LYS A 70 -19.29 6.12 2.21
C LYS A 70 -20.16 5.24 1.31
N LEU A 71 -20.12 3.90 1.47
CA LEU A 71 -20.96 2.98 0.71
C LEU A 71 -22.35 2.89 1.34
N GLU A 72 -23.36 2.74 0.48
CA GLU A 72 -24.76 2.55 0.90
C GLU A 72 -24.95 1.22 1.64
N THR A 73 -24.25 0.16 1.20
CA THR A 73 -24.21 -1.16 1.86
C THR A 73 -22.76 -1.57 2.15
N PRO A 74 -22.25 -1.41 3.40
CA PRO A 74 -20.86 -1.74 3.74
C PRO A 74 -20.58 -3.25 3.75
N ASP A 75 -21.60 -4.09 4.00
CA ASP A 75 -21.44 -5.55 4.01
C ASP A 75 -21.18 -6.13 2.60
N ASP A 76 -21.60 -5.44 1.54
CA ASP A 76 -21.34 -5.85 0.14
C ASP A 76 -19.93 -5.52 -0.35
N PHE A 77 -19.14 -4.79 0.44
CA PHE A 77 -17.78 -4.37 0.05
C PHE A 77 -16.83 -5.56 -0.20
N LEU A 78 -16.97 -6.63 0.60
CA LEU A 78 -16.16 -7.84 0.56
C LEU A 78 -16.74 -8.99 -0.26
N ASN A 79 -17.99 -8.89 -0.70
CA ASN A 79 -18.64 -9.97 -1.45
C ASN A 79 -17.88 -10.24 -2.76
N ASN A 80 -18.00 -11.43 -3.37
CA ASN A 80 -17.21 -11.81 -4.56
C ASN A 80 -17.38 -10.84 -5.75
N PHE A 81 -18.50 -10.11 -5.84
CA PHE A 81 -18.78 -9.03 -6.79
C PHE A 81 -18.82 -7.63 -6.15
N GLY A 82 -18.17 -7.47 -5.00
CA GLY A 82 -18.07 -6.21 -4.27
C GLY A 82 -17.10 -5.22 -4.92
N VAL A 83 -17.10 -3.99 -4.40
CA VAL A 83 -16.29 -2.89 -4.94
C VAL A 83 -14.79 -3.17 -4.84
N LEU A 84 -14.33 -3.75 -3.73
CA LEU A 84 -12.92 -4.10 -3.55
C LEU A 84 -12.44 -5.12 -4.58
N PRO A 85 -13.11 -6.27 -4.74
CA PRO A 85 -12.68 -7.25 -5.73
C PRO A 85 -12.76 -6.73 -7.17
N THR A 86 -13.84 -6.05 -7.55
CA THR A 86 -13.96 -5.52 -8.92
C THR A 86 -12.89 -4.48 -9.25
N THR A 87 -12.57 -3.57 -8.32
CA THR A 87 -11.54 -2.55 -8.54
C THR A 87 -10.13 -3.13 -8.62
N MET A 88 -9.82 -4.18 -7.86
CA MET A 88 -8.51 -4.85 -7.92
C MET A 88 -8.30 -5.60 -9.23
N ILE A 89 -9.31 -6.33 -9.73
CA ILE A 89 -9.24 -7.00 -11.05
C ILE A 89 -9.05 -5.95 -12.15
N LEU A 90 -9.85 -4.89 -12.13
CA LEU A 90 -9.76 -3.81 -13.12
C LEU A 90 -8.37 -3.17 -13.10
N CYS A 91 -7.85 -2.83 -11.91
CA CYS A 91 -6.50 -2.29 -11.76
C CYS A 91 -5.43 -3.23 -12.29
N ALA A 92 -5.52 -4.54 -11.96
CA ALA A 92 -4.57 -5.54 -12.44
C ALA A 92 -4.55 -5.63 -13.96
N VAL A 93 -5.72 -5.65 -14.61
CA VAL A 93 -5.82 -5.67 -16.08
C VAL A 93 -5.17 -4.42 -16.70
N PHE A 94 -5.41 -3.23 -16.15
CA PHE A 94 -4.77 -2.00 -16.63
C PHE A 94 -3.24 -2.02 -16.41
N MET A 95 -2.76 -2.51 -15.28
CA MET A 95 -1.32 -2.62 -15.00
C MET A 95 -0.63 -3.61 -15.95
N VAL A 96 -1.26 -4.76 -16.22
CA VAL A 96 -0.78 -5.75 -17.19
C VAL A 96 -0.79 -5.17 -18.60
N ALA A 97 -1.85 -4.46 -19.00
CA ALA A 97 -1.91 -3.80 -20.30
C ALA A 97 -0.80 -2.75 -20.48
N ILE A 98 -0.59 -1.88 -19.48
CA ILE A 98 0.46 -0.85 -19.52
C ILE A 98 1.85 -1.51 -19.55
N GLY A 99 2.08 -2.59 -18.80
CA GLY A 99 3.33 -3.35 -18.83
C GLY A 99 3.58 -4.00 -20.19
N PHE A 100 2.58 -4.70 -20.74
CA PHE A 100 2.68 -5.39 -22.02
C PHE A 100 2.88 -4.42 -23.19
N TYR A 101 1.97 -3.45 -23.36
CA TYR A 101 2.06 -2.47 -24.44
C TYR A 101 3.26 -1.54 -24.29
N GLY A 102 3.62 -1.18 -23.05
CA GLY A 102 4.81 -0.36 -22.81
C GLY A 102 6.11 -1.08 -23.16
N TYR A 103 6.19 -2.40 -22.91
CA TYR A 103 7.35 -3.18 -23.31
C TYR A 103 7.43 -3.38 -24.83
N THR A 104 6.31 -3.70 -25.50
CA THR A 104 6.31 -3.91 -26.96
C THR A 104 6.55 -2.63 -27.75
N ALA A 105 6.14 -1.46 -27.23
CA ALA A 105 6.35 -0.18 -27.92
C ALA A 105 7.82 0.27 -27.96
N PHE A 106 8.60 -0.08 -26.94
CA PHE A 106 9.97 0.43 -26.78
C PHE A 106 11.07 -0.65 -26.83
N GLY A 107 10.69 -1.92 -26.70
CA GLY A 107 11.59 -3.07 -26.73
C GLY A 107 12.77 -2.93 -25.76
N ASP A 108 13.95 -3.28 -26.24
CA ASP A 108 15.20 -3.30 -25.45
C ASP A 108 15.71 -1.92 -25.02
N LYS A 109 15.15 -0.82 -25.56
CA LYS A 109 15.54 0.55 -25.19
C LYS A 109 14.76 1.12 -24.00
N THR A 110 13.92 0.31 -23.34
CA THR A 110 13.10 0.76 -22.22
C THR A 110 13.95 1.23 -21.04
N GLN A 111 13.86 2.53 -20.71
CA GLN A 111 14.47 3.14 -19.53
C GLN A 111 13.56 2.98 -18.29
N ALA A 112 14.11 3.24 -17.10
CA ALA A 112 13.44 3.00 -15.81
C ALA A 112 12.09 3.73 -15.62
N ALA A 113 11.86 4.81 -16.36
CA ALA A 113 10.58 5.49 -16.40
C ALA A 113 10.12 5.66 -17.86
N ILE A 114 8.85 5.36 -18.12
CA ILE A 114 8.26 5.51 -19.46
C ILE A 114 8.42 6.92 -20.02
N THR A 115 8.40 7.96 -19.17
CA THR A 115 8.57 9.37 -19.55
C THR A 115 9.93 9.69 -20.15
N MET A 116 10.98 8.94 -19.82
CA MET A 116 12.32 9.16 -20.38
C MET A 116 12.48 8.57 -21.78
N ASN A 117 11.59 7.65 -22.16
CA ASN A 117 11.70 6.91 -23.40
C ASN A 117 10.82 7.46 -24.53
N VAL A 118 9.85 8.31 -24.18
CA VAL A 118 8.91 8.89 -25.15
C VAL A 118 9.62 9.97 -25.99
N PRO A 119 9.64 9.86 -27.33
CA PRO A 119 10.23 10.88 -28.19
C PRO A 119 9.49 12.23 -28.05
N LYS A 120 10.23 13.34 -28.12
CA LYS A 120 9.71 14.69 -27.84
C LYS A 120 8.98 15.34 -29.03
N GLU A 121 8.60 14.57 -30.05
CA GLU A 121 8.02 15.11 -31.28
C GLU A 121 6.50 14.89 -31.36
N GLY A 122 5.77 15.91 -31.83
CA GLY A 122 4.34 15.83 -32.14
C GLY A 122 3.45 15.45 -30.96
N LEU A 123 2.51 14.51 -31.18
CA LEU A 123 1.50 14.05 -30.22
C LEU A 123 2.10 13.43 -28.93
N TYR A 124 3.32 12.90 -29.00
CA TYR A 124 4.00 12.32 -27.86
C TYR A 124 4.43 13.36 -26.82
N SER A 125 4.70 14.60 -27.25
CA SER A 125 4.98 15.72 -26.34
C SER A 125 3.77 16.03 -25.45
N THR A 126 2.56 15.96 -26.00
CA THR A 126 1.31 16.18 -25.24
C THR A 126 1.14 15.13 -24.14
N ILE A 127 1.42 13.85 -24.45
CA ILE A 127 1.37 12.76 -23.46
C ILE A 127 2.37 13.00 -22.33
N ASN A 128 3.59 13.44 -22.65
CA ASN A 128 4.60 13.78 -21.64
C ASN A 128 4.13 14.90 -20.71
N VAL A 129 3.48 15.93 -21.23
CA VAL A 129 2.92 17.02 -20.40
C VAL A 129 1.83 16.48 -19.46
N PHE A 130 0.93 15.62 -19.95
CA PHE A 130 -0.08 14.97 -19.10
C PHE A 130 0.54 14.08 -18.02
N LEU A 131 1.59 13.32 -18.35
CA LEU A 131 2.31 12.48 -17.38
C LEU A 131 3.03 13.32 -16.31
N MET A 132 3.61 14.46 -16.70
CA MET A 132 4.22 15.40 -15.76
C MET A 132 3.15 16.03 -14.84
N LEU A 133 2.03 16.51 -15.39
CA LEU A 133 0.92 17.03 -14.62
C LEU A 133 0.36 16.00 -13.63
N GLN A 134 0.16 14.76 -14.08
CA GLN A 134 -0.27 13.66 -13.22
C GLN A 134 0.72 13.42 -12.08
N SER A 135 2.03 13.42 -12.35
CA SER A 135 3.06 13.22 -11.33
C SER A 135 3.05 14.34 -10.28
N MET A 136 2.91 15.60 -10.71
CA MET A 136 2.81 16.76 -9.80
C MET A 136 1.58 16.68 -8.89
N LEU A 137 0.42 16.37 -9.45
CA LEU A 137 -0.82 16.22 -8.69
C LEU A 137 -0.76 14.98 -7.77
N GLY A 138 -0.21 13.87 -8.26
CA GLY A 138 -0.06 12.62 -7.50
C GLY A 138 0.84 12.77 -6.28
N HIS A 139 1.96 13.48 -6.42
CA HIS A 139 2.86 13.77 -5.30
C HIS A 139 2.16 14.62 -4.23
N SER A 140 1.39 15.63 -4.64
CA SER A 140 0.65 16.51 -3.73
C SER A 140 -0.35 15.73 -2.88
N ILE A 141 -1.08 14.79 -3.48
CA ILE A 141 -2.04 13.92 -2.77
C ILE A 141 -1.29 12.95 -1.83
N ALA A 142 -0.18 12.36 -2.27
CA ALA A 142 0.60 11.44 -1.44
C ALA A 142 1.14 12.12 -0.17
N MET A 143 1.67 13.34 -0.31
CA MET A 143 2.16 14.13 0.81
C MET A 143 1.04 14.54 1.76
N TYR A 144 -0.15 14.86 1.25
CA TYR A 144 -1.31 15.17 2.09
C TYR A 144 -1.67 14.02 3.04
N VAL A 145 -1.73 12.78 2.53
CA VAL A 145 -2.07 11.60 3.34
C VAL A 145 -1.03 11.36 4.44
N ILE A 146 0.26 11.41 4.09
CA ILE A 146 1.36 11.23 5.05
C ILE A 146 1.28 12.30 6.16
N LEU A 147 1.08 13.56 5.76
CA LEU A 147 0.99 14.67 6.69
C LEU A 147 -0.21 14.51 7.63
N ASP A 148 -1.42 14.19 7.15
CA ASP A 148 -2.58 14.00 8.03
C ASP A 148 -2.38 12.81 8.99
N MET A 149 -1.76 11.71 8.55
CA MET A 149 -1.51 10.54 9.41
C MET A 149 -0.53 10.86 10.54
N PHE A 150 0.63 11.46 10.23
CA PHE A 150 1.63 11.78 11.24
C PHE A 150 1.25 12.99 12.08
N PHE A 151 0.55 13.97 11.52
CA PHE A 151 0.20 15.20 12.22
C PHE A 151 -0.71 14.94 13.43
N ASN A 152 -1.67 14.02 13.33
CA ASN A 152 -2.55 13.67 14.43
C ASN A 152 -1.77 13.05 15.62
N GLY A 153 -0.80 12.18 15.33
CA GLY A 153 0.08 11.59 16.35
C GLY A 153 1.08 12.59 16.94
N PHE A 154 1.67 13.43 16.08
CA PHE A 154 2.63 14.45 16.46
C PHE A 154 1.99 15.53 17.33
N ARG A 155 0.83 16.04 16.94
CA ARG A 155 0.11 17.09 17.68
C ARG A 155 -0.21 16.65 19.11
N ARG A 156 -0.61 15.40 19.33
CA ARG A 156 -0.92 14.89 20.68
C ARG A 156 0.31 14.85 21.58
N LYS A 157 1.45 14.37 21.07
CA LYS A 157 2.72 14.33 21.84
C LYS A 157 3.32 15.72 22.03
N PHE A 158 3.27 16.56 21.01
CA PHE A 158 3.89 17.88 21.02
C PHE A 158 3.10 18.89 21.87
N ALA A 159 1.77 18.86 21.82
CA ALA A 159 0.92 19.72 22.66
C ALA A 159 1.06 19.41 24.15
N TYR A 160 1.32 18.15 24.52
CA TYR A 160 1.61 17.77 25.91
C TYR A 160 3.00 18.21 26.37
N ARG A 161 3.99 18.29 25.45
CA ARG A 161 5.37 18.64 25.79
C ARG A 161 5.63 20.14 25.81
N PHE A 162 5.00 20.92 24.92
CA PHE A 162 5.21 22.36 24.79
C PHE A 162 3.87 23.12 24.73
N PRO A 163 3.33 23.58 25.88
CA PRO A 163 2.05 24.28 25.93
C PRO A 163 2.09 25.71 25.36
N ASN A 164 3.28 26.34 25.29
CA ASN A 164 3.44 27.75 24.89
C ASN A 164 3.78 27.98 23.40
N CYS A 165 3.90 26.92 22.58
CA CYS A 165 4.21 27.10 21.16
C CYS A 165 2.96 27.47 20.34
N PRO A 166 3.02 28.52 19.50
CA PRO A 166 1.91 28.88 18.62
C PRO A 166 1.64 27.75 17.62
N LYS A 167 0.38 27.30 17.56
CA LYS A 167 -0.07 26.17 16.72
C LYS A 167 0.37 26.31 15.26
N ILE A 168 0.28 27.53 14.73
CA ILE A 168 0.64 27.88 13.34
C ILE A 168 2.11 27.54 13.02
N VAL A 169 3.03 27.76 13.97
CA VAL A 169 4.46 27.49 13.77
C VAL A 169 4.73 25.98 13.77
N VAL A 170 4.04 25.24 14.64
CA VAL A 170 4.14 23.77 14.70
C VAL A 170 3.59 23.14 13.42
N ASP A 171 2.43 23.60 12.96
CA ASP A 171 1.79 23.18 11.70
C ASP A 171 2.68 23.44 10.48
N LYS A 172 3.17 24.67 10.32
CA LYS A 172 4.01 25.05 9.18
C LYS A 172 5.40 24.39 9.25
N GLY A 173 6.00 24.32 10.43
CA GLY A 173 7.29 23.67 10.64
C GLY A 173 7.25 22.19 10.28
N PHE A 174 6.19 21.48 10.70
CA PHE A 174 6.01 20.07 10.37
C PHE A 174 5.88 19.82 8.86
N ARG A 175 5.14 20.68 8.15
CA ARG A 175 5.01 20.59 6.68
C ARG A 175 6.33 20.86 5.98
N ILE A 176 7.04 21.92 6.38
CA ILE A 176 8.35 22.29 5.81
C ILE A 176 9.36 21.16 6.03
N PHE A 177 9.39 20.58 7.23
CA PHE A 177 10.27 19.45 7.55
C PHE A 177 10.09 18.27 6.58
N TRP A 178 8.84 17.84 6.34
CA TRP A 178 8.57 16.72 5.42
C TRP A 178 8.93 17.02 3.97
N VAL A 179 8.70 18.25 3.50
CA VAL A 179 9.09 18.67 2.14
C VAL A 179 10.62 18.74 2.00
N MET A 180 11.32 19.17 3.04
CA MET A 180 12.79 19.18 3.03
C MET A 180 13.37 17.76 3.00
N VAL A 181 12.75 16.81 3.71
CA VAL A 181 13.15 15.39 3.65
C VAL A 181 12.99 14.83 2.24
N THR A 182 11.87 15.09 1.56
CA THR A 182 11.68 14.61 0.18
C THR A 182 12.64 15.27 -0.80
N PHE A 183 12.94 16.55 -0.63
CA PHE A 183 13.93 17.26 -1.43
C PHE A 183 15.35 16.69 -1.23
N LEU A 184 15.74 16.43 0.02
CA LEU A 184 17.05 15.85 0.35
C LEU A 184 17.21 14.44 -0.25
N MET A 185 16.14 13.64 -0.23
CA MET A 185 16.10 12.33 -0.88
C MET A 185 16.21 12.45 -2.41
N ALA A 186 15.62 13.49 -3.01
CA ALA A 186 15.74 13.72 -4.46
C ALA A 186 17.16 14.11 -4.88
N VAL A 187 17.87 14.93 -4.09
CA VAL A 187 19.26 15.33 -4.37
C VAL A 187 20.24 14.16 -4.17
N SER A 188 19.97 13.28 -3.20
CA SER A 188 20.85 12.15 -2.87
C SER A 188 20.82 11.00 -3.90
N VAL A 189 19.83 10.96 -4.81
CA VAL A 189 19.58 9.81 -5.70
C VAL A 189 19.93 10.15 -7.15
N PRO A 190 21.12 9.77 -7.64
CA PRO A 190 21.48 9.90 -9.06
C PRO A 190 20.92 8.77 -9.94
N HIS A 191 20.60 7.60 -9.38
CA HIS A 191 20.11 6.42 -10.12
C HIS A 191 18.69 6.02 -9.70
N LEU A 192 17.68 6.58 -10.39
CA LEU A 192 16.26 6.28 -10.15
C LEU A 192 15.89 4.81 -10.40
N GLU A 193 16.62 4.15 -11.30
CA GLU A 193 16.33 2.78 -11.74
C GLU A 193 16.48 1.72 -10.64
N ILE A 194 17.39 1.94 -9.68
CA ILE A 194 17.62 1.03 -8.56
C ILE A 194 16.71 1.38 -7.39
N MET A 195 16.42 2.67 -7.19
CA MET A 195 15.65 3.14 -6.04
C MET A 195 14.15 2.81 -6.16
N ILE A 196 13.55 2.94 -7.34
CA ILE A 196 12.13 2.62 -7.55
C ILE A 196 11.81 1.15 -7.16
N PRO A 197 12.54 0.13 -7.67
CA PRO A 197 12.28 -1.26 -7.29
C PRO A 197 12.68 -1.55 -5.85
N LEU A 198 13.75 -0.94 -5.31
CA LEU A 198 14.17 -1.15 -3.92
C LEU A 198 13.11 -0.66 -2.93
N VAL A 199 12.65 0.59 -3.07
CA VAL A 199 11.59 1.15 -2.22
C VAL A 199 10.29 0.39 -2.45
N GLY A 200 9.99 0.02 -3.70
CA GLY A 200 8.80 -0.73 -4.08
C GLY A 200 8.75 -2.13 -3.47
N VAL A 201 9.85 -2.89 -3.48
CA VAL A 201 9.91 -4.23 -2.89
C VAL A 201 9.88 -4.17 -1.37
N THR A 202 10.66 -3.28 -0.74
CA THR A 202 10.67 -3.19 0.73
C THR A 202 9.31 -2.76 1.27
N SER A 203 8.71 -1.69 0.72
CA SER A 203 7.38 -1.23 1.15
C SER A 203 6.25 -2.15 0.69
N GLY A 204 6.33 -2.70 -0.52
CA GLY A 204 5.34 -3.62 -1.08
C GLY A 204 5.28 -4.94 -0.32
N THR A 205 6.41 -5.54 0.03
CA THR A 205 6.46 -6.74 0.87
C THR A 205 5.90 -6.47 2.26
N LEU A 206 6.25 -5.34 2.87
CA LEU A 206 5.68 -4.95 4.17
C LEU A 206 4.16 -4.82 4.10
N CYS A 207 3.64 -4.11 3.09
CA CYS A 207 2.21 -3.84 2.92
C CYS A 207 1.37 -5.03 2.47
N ALA A 208 1.86 -5.83 1.52
CA ALA A 208 1.09 -6.91 0.92
C ALA A 208 1.22 -8.22 1.71
N LEU A 209 2.39 -8.51 2.27
CA LEU A 209 2.69 -9.82 2.85
C LEU A 209 2.84 -9.80 4.37
N ILE A 210 3.36 -8.72 4.95
CA ILE A 210 3.68 -8.71 6.39
C ILE A 210 2.53 -8.10 7.21
N TYR A 211 2.01 -6.94 6.83
CA TYR A 211 0.94 -6.29 7.60
C TYR A 211 -0.35 -7.11 7.68
N PRO A 212 -0.91 -7.68 6.57
CA PRO A 212 -2.19 -8.37 6.66
C PRO A 212 -2.20 -9.59 7.60
N PRO A 213 -1.21 -10.51 7.56
CA PRO A 213 -1.15 -11.62 8.51
C PRO A 213 -0.93 -11.17 9.95
N ILE A 214 -0.14 -10.12 10.18
CA ILE A 214 0.04 -9.56 11.53
C ILE A 214 -1.28 -9.00 12.06
N PHE A 215 -2.02 -8.25 11.25
CA PHE A 215 -3.33 -7.72 11.64
C PHE A 215 -4.34 -8.83 11.93
N GLU A 216 -4.36 -9.88 11.11
CA GLU A 216 -5.20 -11.06 11.35
C GLU A 216 -4.81 -11.74 12.66
N MET A 217 -3.52 -11.98 12.89
CA MET A 217 -3.01 -12.61 14.11
C MET A 217 -3.38 -11.82 15.37
N ILE A 218 -3.28 -10.49 15.34
CA ILE A 218 -3.69 -9.63 16.46
C ILE A 218 -5.21 -9.66 16.67
N THR A 219 -5.98 -9.66 15.59
CA THR A 219 -7.46 -9.64 15.65
C THR A 219 -8.02 -10.92 16.26
N PHE A 220 -7.52 -12.07 15.79
CA PHE A 220 -7.96 -13.40 16.20
C PHE A 220 -7.07 -14.01 17.28
N TRP A 221 -6.29 -13.19 18.01
CA TRP A 221 -5.33 -13.65 19.02
C TRP A 221 -5.94 -14.60 20.06
N ASN A 222 -7.20 -14.36 20.46
CA ASN A 222 -7.89 -15.24 21.41
C ASN A 222 -8.20 -16.62 20.81
N ASP A 223 -8.62 -16.68 19.56
CA ASP A 223 -8.92 -17.94 18.86
C ASP A 223 -7.63 -18.73 18.59
N TRP A 224 -6.57 -18.02 18.20
CA TRP A 224 -5.22 -18.59 18.04
C TRP A 224 -4.64 -19.11 19.35
N LYS A 225 -4.82 -18.39 20.46
CA LYS A 225 -4.35 -18.83 21.78
C LYS A 225 -5.04 -20.12 22.21
N VAL A 226 -6.35 -20.24 22.00
CA VAL A 226 -7.10 -21.47 22.28
C VAL A 226 -6.65 -22.62 21.38
N LEU A 227 -6.45 -22.38 20.08
CA LEU A 227 -5.96 -23.40 19.15
C LEU A 227 -4.52 -23.85 19.50
N PHE A 228 -3.67 -22.92 19.92
CA PHE A 228 -2.29 -23.20 20.33
C PHE A 228 -2.25 -23.99 21.64
N ASP A 229 -3.12 -23.65 22.60
CA ASP A 229 -3.29 -24.42 23.84
C ASP A 229 -3.80 -25.84 23.55
N ILE A 230 -4.75 -26.00 22.62
CA ILE A 230 -5.24 -27.32 22.17
C ILE A 230 -4.13 -28.10 21.47
N PHE A 231 -3.34 -27.47 20.61
CA PHE A 231 -2.23 -28.10 19.89
C PHE A 231 -1.13 -28.56 20.85
N PHE A 232 -0.74 -27.73 21.82
CA PHE A 232 0.20 -28.11 22.88
C PHE A 232 -0.34 -29.27 23.71
N ARG A 233 -1.65 -29.29 24.00
CA ARG A 233 -2.31 -30.37 24.74
C ARG A 233 -2.35 -31.68 23.96
N TYR A 234 -2.58 -31.61 22.64
CA TYR A 234 -2.50 -32.76 21.74
C TYR A 234 -1.07 -33.30 21.61
N LEU A 235 -0.09 -32.41 21.44
CA LEU A 235 1.32 -32.80 21.37
C LEU A 235 1.78 -33.46 22.68
N TYR A 236 1.36 -32.92 23.82
CA TYR A 236 1.61 -33.51 25.14
C TYR A 236 0.94 -34.88 25.31
N CYS A 237 -0.32 -35.06 24.89
CA CYS A 237 -0.99 -36.35 24.90
C CYS A 237 -0.30 -37.38 23.98
N VAL A 238 0.12 -36.98 22.78
CA VAL A 238 0.82 -37.87 21.84
C VAL A 238 2.17 -38.30 22.42
N ILE A 239 2.95 -37.37 22.98
CA ILE A 239 4.24 -37.68 23.63
C ILE A 239 4.03 -38.58 24.85
N SER A 240 3.01 -38.33 25.66
CA SER A 240 2.67 -39.17 26.83
C SER A 240 2.18 -40.57 26.45
N SER A 241 1.59 -40.75 25.27
CA SER A 241 1.17 -42.08 24.77
C SER A 241 2.30 -42.87 24.09
N LEU A 242 3.44 -42.21 23.80
CA LEU A 242 4.61 -42.81 23.16
C LEU A 242 5.72 -43.17 24.16
N LEU A 243 5.58 -42.75 25.43
CA LEU A 243 6.46 -43.15 26.53
C LEU A 243 5.78 -44.31 27.29
N PRO A 244 6.36 -45.53 27.31
CA PRO A 244 5.84 -46.68 28.06
C PRO A 244 6.00 -46.52 29.58
#